data_AF-A0A6N7R5X5-F1
#
_entry.id   AF-A0A6N7R5X5-F1
#
_cell.length_a   1.000
_cell.length_b   1.000
_cell.length_c   1.000
_cell.angle_alpha   90.00
_cell.angle_beta   90.00
_cell.angle_gamma   90.00
#
_symmetry.space_group_name_H-M   'P 1'
#
loop_
_entity.id
_entity.type
_entity.pdbx_description
1 polymer ?
#
loop_
_entity_poly.entity_id
_entity_poly.type
_entity_poly.pdbx_seq_one_letter_code
_entity_poly.pdbx_strand_id
1 'polypeptide(L)'
;MKNFALNLISLITFSPLITEVTEQEIVQNIRQLKKHQWFRDYFLHDTYKKLIIHDQDVREMIGGFNSKRFHKDAYQEKCQKKLQRILQRKVN
;
A
#
# COMPACT_ATOMS: atom_id res chain seq x y z
N MET A 1 40.69 -9.76 7.72
CA MET A 1 39.97 -8.48 7.82
C MET A 1 39.05 -8.37 6.62
N LYS A 2 37.75 -8.15 6.87
CA LYS A 2 36.74 -7.42 6.07
C LYS A 2 36.83 -7.59 4.53
N ASN A 3 35.82 -8.13 3.83
CA ASN A 3 34.57 -7.44 3.47
C ASN A 3 33.54 -8.51 3.04
N PHE A 4 32.57 -8.90 3.87
CA PHE A 4 31.17 -8.44 3.88
C PHE A 4 30.62 -7.79 2.59
N ALA A 5 29.49 -8.33 2.16
CA ALA A 5 28.41 -7.74 1.33
C ALA A 5 28.63 -7.58 -0.19
N LEU A 6 28.16 -8.58 -0.95
CA LEU A 6 27.55 -8.35 -2.26
C LEU A 6 26.34 -9.28 -2.44
N ASN A 7 25.19 -8.88 -1.87
CA ASN A 7 23.87 -9.37 -2.26
C ASN A 7 22.78 -8.36 -1.84
N LEU A 8 22.89 -7.12 -2.32
CA LEU A 8 21.91 -6.04 -2.14
C LEU A 8 21.56 -5.38 -3.49
N ILE A 9 21.49 -6.16 -4.57
CA ILE A 9 21.12 -5.66 -5.89
C ILE A 9 19.81 -6.31 -6.33
N SER A 10 18.67 -5.74 -5.90
CA SER A 10 17.42 -5.76 -6.70
C SER A 10 16.28 -4.86 -6.19
N LEU A 11 16.45 -4.05 -5.13
CA LEU A 11 15.36 -3.19 -4.61
C LEU A 11 15.56 -1.69 -4.88
N ILE A 12 15.88 -1.35 -6.12
CA ILE A 12 15.88 0.00 -6.67
C ILE A 12 15.12 -0.19 -8.00
N THR A 13 13.94 0.37 -8.28
CA THR A 13 13.43 1.73 -8.08
C THR A 13 11.94 1.73 -8.46
N PHE A 14 11.11 2.50 -7.75
CA PHE A 14 9.99 3.32 -8.27
C PHE A 14 9.24 3.89 -7.06
N SER A 15 9.88 4.83 -6.35
CA SER A 15 9.11 5.91 -5.75
C SER A 15 9.72 7.20 -6.29
N PRO A 16 9.00 7.99 -7.11
CA PRO A 16 9.38 9.38 -7.28
C PRO A 16 9.20 10.04 -5.90
N LEU A 17 10.04 11.03 -5.60
CA LEU A 17 9.77 12.17 -4.72
C LEU A 17 8.67 11.93 -3.66
N ILE A 18 9.05 11.79 -2.38
CA ILE A 18 8.10 11.84 -1.26
C ILE A 18 7.42 13.21 -1.31
N THR A 19 6.34 13.29 -2.06
CA THR A 19 5.30 14.29 -1.89
C THR A 19 4.60 13.85 -0.62
N GLU A 20 4.52 14.72 0.37
CA GLU A 20 3.76 14.44 1.59
C GLU A 20 2.35 14.03 1.17
N VAL A 21 2.04 12.74 1.33
CA VAL A 21 0.75 12.18 1.00
C VAL A 21 -0.27 12.82 1.93
N THR A 22 -1.21 13.57 1.36
CA THR A 22 -2.20 14.30 2.15
C THR A 22 -3.31 13.38 2.63
N GLU A 23 -3.96 13.76 3.74
CA GLU A 23 -5.14 13.05 4.23
C GLU A 23 -6.26 12.98 3.17
N GLN A 24 -6.38 14.02 2.34
CA GLN A 24 -7.36 14.05 1.25
C GLN A 24 -7.09 12.98 0.20
N GLU A 25 -5.83 12.77 -0.19
CA GLU A 25 -5.42 11.73 -1.14
C GLU A 25 -5.67 10.34 -0.58
N ILE A 26 -5.38 10.12 0.70
CA ILE A 26 -5.66 8.86 1.40
C ILE A 26 -7.16 8.58 1.37
N VAL A 27 -7.99 9.53 1.80
CA VAL A 27 -9.46 9.37 1.83
C VAL A 27 -10.02 9.14 0.43
N GLN A 28 -9.53 9.87 -0.58
CA GLN A 28 -9.96 9.68 -1.96
C GLN A 28 -9.61 8.28 -2.47
N ASN A 29 -8.41 7.79 -2.19
CA ASN A 29 -7.99 6.45 -2.60
C ASN A 29 -8.79 5.38 -1.88
N ILE A 30 -9.03 5.50 -0.57
CA ILE A 30 -9.90 4.58 0.18
C ILE A 30 -11.31 4.53 -0.45
N ARG A 31 -11.89 5.67 -0.81
CA ARG A 31 -13.22 5.72 -1.47
C ARG A 31 -13.23 4.96 -2.79
N GLN A 32 -12.17 5.05 -3.59
CA GLN A 32 -12.08 4.26 -4.83
C GLN A 32 -11.86 2.78 -4.55
N LEU A 33 -10.94 2.44 -3.62
CA LEU A 33 -10.62 1.06 -3.27
C LEU A 33 -11.84 0.30 -2.72
N LYS A 34 -12.73 0.96 -1.97
CA LYS A 34 -14.01 0.38 -1.49
C LYS A 34 -14.93 -0.15 -2.59
N LYS A 35 -14.72 0.24 -3.85
CA LYS A 35 -15.47 -0.30 -5.00
C LYS A 35 -15.05 -1.72 -5.35
N HIS A 36 -13.86 -2.16 -4.94
CA HIS A 36 -13.33 -3.49 -5.23
C HIS A 36 -13.59 -4.45 -4.07
N GLN A 37 -14.01 -5.68 -4.38
CA GLN A 37 -14.38 -6.68 -3.37
C GLN A 37 -13.22 -7.00 -2.43
N TRP A 38 -12.02 -7.23 -2.97
CA TRP A 38 -10.84 -7.58 -2.18
C TRP A 38 -10.51 -6.55 -1.08
N PHE A 39 -10.78 -5.27 -1.32
CA PHE A 39 -10.53 -4.23 -0.32
C PHE A 39 -11.64 -4.18 0.73
N ARG A 40 -12.89 -4.44 0.34
CA ARG A 40 -13.99 -4.60 1.29
C ARG A 40 -13.73 -5.76 2.24
N ASP A 41 -13.21 -6.88 1.73
CA ASP A 41 -12.86 -8.04 2.55
C ASP A 41 -11.82 -7.69 3.60
N TYR A 42 -10.79 -6.89 3.25
CA TYR A 42 -9.83 -6.37 4.23
C TYR A 42 -10.47 -5.43 5.26
N PHE A 43 -11.47 -4.64 4.86
CA PHE A 43 -12.20 -3.74 5.76
C PHE A 43 -13.16 -4.46 6.72
N LEU A 44 -13.59 -5.68 6.38
CA LEU A 44 -14.42 -6.52 7.24
C LEU A 44 -13.58 -7.23 8.32
N HIS A 45 -12.28 -7.40 8.08
CA HIS A 45 -11.37 -7.97 9.06
C HIS A 45 -10.91 -6.90 10.07
N ASP A 46 -11.29 -7.03 11.33
CA ASP A 46 -11.07 -5.98 12.35
C ASP A 46 -9.59 -5.55 12.49
N THR A 47 -8.65 -6.49 12.47
CA THR A 47 -7.22 -6.18 12.55
C THR A 47 -6.75 -5.34 11.35
N TYR A 48 -7.10 -5.75 10.12
CA TYR A 48 -6.73 -5.01 8.92
C TYR A 48 -7.43 -3.66 8.84
N LYS A 49 -8.71 -3.59 9.24
CA LYS A 49 -9.44 -2.33 9.36
C LYS A 49 -8.73 -1.35 10.28
N LYS A 50 -8.28 -1.78 11.46
CA LYS A 50 -7.53 -0.91 12.40
C LYS A 50 -6.24 -0.38 11.77
N LEU A 51 -5.50 -1.23 11.06
CA LEU A 51 -4.29 -0.81 10.34
C LEU A 51 -4.61 0.19 9.22
N ILE A 52 -5.63 -0.07 8.40
CA ILE A 52 -6.05 0.84 7.32
C ILE A 52 -6.47 2.21 7.87
N ILE A 53 -7.07 2.26 9.07
CA ILE A 53 -7.57 3.51 9.66
C ILE A 53 -6.49 4.23 10.48
N HIS A 54 -5.55 3.53 11.11
CA HIS A 54 -4.69 4.15 12.13
C HIS A 54 -3.19 3.95 11.92
N ASP A 55 -2.75 2.96 11.14
CA ASP A 55 -1.31 2.75 10.92
C ASP A 55 -0.80 3.69 9.81
N GLN A 56 0.16 4.55 10.17
CA GLN A 56 0.68 5.59 9.29
C GLN A 56 1.28 5.01 8.00
N ASP A 57 2.08 3.96 8.09
CA ASP A 57 2.74 3.36 6.93
C ASP A 57 1.73 2.76 5.94
N VAL A 58 0.68 2.11 6.47
CA VAL A 58 -0.43 1.57 5.66
C VAL A 58 -1.18 2.70 4.97
N ARG A 59 -1.47 3.78 5.70
CA ARG A 59 -2.20 4.94 5.18
C ARG A 59 -1.41 5.68 4.11
N GLU A 60 -0.13 5.94 4.32
CA GLU A 60 0.77 6.54 3.33
C GLU A 60 0.88 5.68 2.07
N MET A 61 1.00 4.35 2.22
CA MET A 61 1.00 3.45 1.08
C MET A 61 -0.29 3.56 0.25
N ILE A 62 -1.44 3.65 0.92
CA ILE A 62 -2.74 3.81 0.25
C ILE A 62 -2.81 5.16 -0.46
N GLY A 63 -2.40 6.25 0.16
CA GLY A 63 -2.41 7.56 -0.48
C GLY A 63 -1.43 7.69 -1.65
N GLY A 64 -0.32 6.95 -1.63
CA GLY A 64 0.61 6.83 -2.77
C GLY A 64 0.08 6.05 -3.98
N PHE A 65 -1.13 5.48 -3.91
CA PHE A 65 -1.75 4.86 -5.08
C PHE A 65 -2.27 5.92 -6.06
N ASN A 66 -2.07 5.66 -7.35
CA ASN A 66 -2.58 6.52 -8.41
C ASN A 66 -4.01 6.08 -8.76
N SER A 67 -4.99 6.75 -8.16
CA SER A 67 -6.42 6.45 -8.37
C SER A 67 -6.86 6.51 -9.83
N LYS A 68 -6.21 7.34 -10.67
CA LYS A 68 -6.50 7.42 -12.11
C LYS A 68 -6.24 6.08 -12.83
N ARG A 69 -5.43 5.18 -12.23
CA ARG A 69 -5.07 3.88 -12.80
C ARG A 69 -5.89 2.72 -12.26
N PHE A 70 -6.82 2.94 -11.33
CA PHE A 70 -7.61 1.84 -10.75
C PHE A 70 -8.54 1.14 -11.75
N HIS A 71 -8.85 1.74 -12.89
CA HIS A 71 -9.57 1.06 -13.97
C HIS A 71 -8.74 -0.06 -14.65
N LYS A 72 -7.44 -0.17 -14.38
CA LYS A 72 -6.55 -1.19 -14.96
C LYS A 72 -6.40 -2.37 -14.00
N ASP A 73 -6.82 -3.56 -14.41
CA ASP A 73 -6.78 -4.77 -13.56
C ASP A 73 -5.36 -5.10 -13.06
N ALA A 74 -4.36 -5.05 -13.95
CA ALA A 74 -2.96 -5.26 -13.57
C ALA A 74 -2.47 -4.26 -12.51
N TYR A 75 -3.01 -3.03 -12.51
CA TYR A 75 -2.69 -2.05 -11.49
C TYR A 75 -3.42 -2.33 -10.18
N GLN A 76 -4.69 -2.74 -10.24
CA GLN A 76 -5.44 -3.17 -9.04
C GLN A 76 -4.73 -4.34 -8.36
N GLU A 77 -4.34 -5.37 -9.11
CA GLU A 77 -3.64 -6.54 -8.59
C GLU A 77 -2.30 -6.14 -7.93
N LYS A 78 -1.57 -5.20 -8.54
CA LYS A 78 -0.35 -4.64 -7.95
C LYS A 78 -0.62 -3.93 -6.62
N CYS A 79 -1.68 -3.12 -6.56
CA CYS A 79 -2.09 -2.42 -5.33
C CYS A 79 -2.52 -3.42 -4.25
N GLN A 80 -3.33 -4.42 -4.59
CA GLN A 80 -3.76 -5.48 -3.69
C GLN A 80 -2.57 -6.23 -3.10
N LYS A 81 -1.62 -6.68 -3.94
CA LYS A 81 -0.39 -7.37 -3.48
C LYS A 81 0.45 -6.49 -2.57
N LYS A 82 0.60 -5.19 -2.88
CA LYS A 82 1.32 -4.24 -2.02
C LYS A 82 0.66 -4.08 -0.66
N LEU A 83 -0.64 -3.82 -0.64
CA LEU A 83 -1.40 -3.60 0.57
C LEU A 83 -1.46 -4.88 1.44
N GLN A 84 -1.68 -6.04 0.82
CA GLN A 84 -1.68 -7.31 1.52
C GLN A 84 -0.35 -7.57 2.24
N ARG A 85 0.78 -7.32 1.57
CA ARG A 85 2.12 -7.51 2.16
C ARG A 85 2.34 -6.64 3.39
N ILE A 86 1.97 -5.35 3.35
CA ILE A 86 2.17 -4.48 4.51
C ILE A 86 1.21 -4.86 5.65
N LEU A 87 -0.04 -5.19 5.36
CA LEU A 87 -0.99 -5.65 6.36
C LEU A 87 -0.49 -6.92 7.06
N GLN A 88 -0.02 -7.91 6.30
CA GLN A 88 0.55 -9.13 6.86
C GLN A 88 1.79 -8.88 7.72
N ARG A 89 2.68 -7.98 7.30
CA ARG A 89 3.88 -7.59 8.08
C ARG A 89 3.56 -6.87 9.38
N LYS A 90 2.40 -6.21 9.47
CA LYS A 90 1.98 -5.45 10.66
C LYS A 90 1.16 -6.30 11.63
N VAL A 91 0.62 -7.43 11.17
CA VAL A 91 -0.13 -8.39 12.00
C VAL A 91 0.78 -9.46 12.60
N ASN A 92 1.81 -9.87 11.88
CA ASN A 92 2.84 -10.80 12.37
C ASN A 92 3.92 -10.05 13.13
#